data_AF-A0A4Q9L3B3-F1
#
_entry.id   AF-A0A4Q9L3B3-F1
#
_cell.length_a   1.000
_cell.length_b   1.000
_cell.length_c   1.000
_cell.angle_alpha   90.00
_cell.angle_beta   90.00
_cell.angle_gamma   90.00
#
_symmetry.space_group_name_H-M   'P 1'
#
loop_
_entity.id
_entity.type
_entity.pdbx_description
1 polymer ?
#
loop_
_entity_poly.entity_id
_entity_poly.type
_entity_poly.pdbx_seq_one_letter_code
_entity_poly.pdbx_strand_id
1 'polypeptide(L)'
;MCKFFKSLRKLDLWLVKICMKDLKYLINFKYLKRMRLTPTGLDLLAVKNYLVLIPICRFEIDCISQEKTYDEFLKCLYEDPIYVELT
;
A
#
# COMPACT_ATOMS: atom_id res chain seq x y z
N MET A 1 1.42 -8.19 -23.24
CA MET A 1 1.70 -7.74 -21.85
C MET A 1 1.75 -6.21 -21.83
N CYS A 2 0.92 -5.55 -21.01
CA CYS A 2 0.70 -4.09 -21.07
C CYS A 2 1.94 -3.28 -20.63
N LYS A 3 2.33 -2.26 -21.43
CA LYS A 3 3.48 -1.37 -21.14
C LYS A 3 3.30 -0.58 -19.85
N PHE A 4 2.05 -0.30 -19.46
CA PHE A 4 1.71 0.43 -18.24
C PHE A 4 2.27 -0.26 -16.98
N PHE A 5 2.03 -1.57 -16.82
CA PHE A 5 2.55 -2.35 -15.67
C PHE A 5 4.08 -2.43 -15.61
N LYS A 6 4.77 -2.23 -16.73
CA LYS A 6 6.23 -2.28 -16.82
C LYS A 6 6.92 -0.91 -16.67
N SER A 7 6.16 0.18 -16.54
CA SER A 7 6.72 1.53 -16.52
C SER A 7 6.30 2.35 -15.31
N LEU A 8 5.14 2.06 -14.72
CA LEU A 8 4.64 2.81 -13.58
C LEU A 8 5.55 2.66 -12.35
N ARG A 9 6.06 3.79 -11.85
CA ARG A 9 6.93 3.86 -10.67
C ARG A 9 6.26 4.45 -9.44
N LYS A 10 5.21 5.24 -9.65
CA LYS A 10 4.43 5.91 -8.60
C LYS A 10 2.96 5.71 -8.91
N LEU A 11 2.18 5.33 -7.90
CA LEU A 11 0.74 5.13 -8.01
C LEU A 11 0.06 5.82 -6.83
N ASP A 12 -0.81 6.78 -7.11
CA ASP A 12 -1.59 7.48 -6.10
C ASP A 12 -3.06 7.05 -6.21
N LEU A 13 -3.57 6.49 -5.12
CA LEU A 13 -4.93 5.98 -5.00
C LEU A 13 -5.67 6.62 -3.81
N TRP A 14 -5.20 7.77 -3.31
CA TRP A 14 -5.74 8.43 -2.12
C TRP A 14 -7.28 8.50 -2.12
N LEU A 15 -7.88 9.00 -3.19
CA LEU A 15 -9.34 9.20 -3.27
C LEU A 15 -10.07 8.05 -3.97
N VAL A 16 -9.42 6.89 -4.11
CA VAL A 16 -9.98 5.73 -4.79
C VAL A 16 -10.44 4.71 -3.75
N LYS A 17 -11.73 4.36 -3.80
CA LYS A 17 -12.26 3.27 -2.99
C LYS A 17 -11.72 1.94 -3.52
N ILE A 18 -10.80 1.34 -2.79
CA ILE A 18 -10.12 0.09 -3.14
C ILE A 18 -10.58 -1.01 -2.20
N CYS A 19 -10.81 -2.21 -2.75
CA CYS A 19 -11.05 -3.41 -1.96
C CYS A 19 -9.85 -4.37 -2.02
N MET A 20 -9.85 -5.41 -1.18
CA MET A 20 -8.78 -6.41 -1.17
C MET A 20 -8.55 -7.11 -2.52
N LYS A 21 -9.58 -7.22 -3.38
CA LYS A 21 -9.43 -7.81 -4.72
C LYS A 21 -8.58 -6.92 -5.62
N ASP A 22 -8.70 -5.60 -5.49
CA ASP A 22 -7.96 -4.64 -6.30
C ASP A 22 -6.47 -4.62 -5.93
N LEU A 23 -6.16 -4.74 -4.63
CA LEU A 23 -4.78 -4.82 -4.14
C LEU A 23 -4.00 -5.99 -4.77
N LYS A 24 -4.66 -7.13 -5.01
CA LYS A 24 -4.04 -8.29 -5.66
C LYS A 24 -3.51 -7.96 -7.06
N TYR A 25 -4.16 -7.06 -7.78
CA TYR A 25 -3.69 -6.69 -9.12
C TYR A 25 -2.42 -5.85 -9.09
N LEU A 26 -2.10 -5.22 -7.95
CA LEU A 26 -0.94 -4.36 -7.81
C LEU A 26 0.40 -5.11 -7.88
N ILE A 27 0.39 -6.42 -7.62
CA ILE A 27 1.56 -7.29 -7.80
C ILE A 27 2.10 -7.30 -9.25
N ASN A 28 1.25 -6.93 -10.23
CA ASN A 28 1.65 -6.88 -11.62
C ASN A 28 2.59 -5.70 -11.94
N PHE A 29 2.66 -4.67 -11.08
CA PHE A 29 3.52 -3.52 -11.28
C PHE A 29 4.95 -3.79 -10.82
N LYS A 30 5.75 -4.43 -11.69
CA LYS A 30 7.12 -4.88 -11.38
C LYS A 30 8.12 -3.76 -11.05
N TYR A 31 7.78 -2.51 -11.35
CA TYR A 31 8.65 -1.35 -11.14
C TYR A 31 8.03 -0.28 -10.24
N LEU A 32 6.91 -0.59 -9.59
CA LEU A 32 6.26 0.33 -8.67
C LEU A 32 7.13 0.50 -7.43
N LYS A 33 7.59 1.72 -7.17
CA LYS A 33 8.46 2.04 -6.04
C LYS A 33 7.73 2.80 -4.95
N ARG A 34 6.73 3.60 -5.33
CA ARG A 34 5.94 4.43 -4.40
C ARG A 34 4.46 4.23 -4.61
N MET A 35 3.73 4.11 -3.51
CA MET A 35 2.28 3.99 -3.55
C MET A 35 1.63 4.78 -2.43
N ARG A 36 0.56 5.51 -2.75
CA ARG A 36 -0.33 6.14 -1.77
C ARG A 36 -1.70 5.47 -1.79
N LEU A 37 -2.23 5.14 -0.62
CA LEU A 37 -3.53 4.47 -0.46
C LEU A 37 -4.21 4.90 0.83
N THR A 38 -5.53 5.02 0.80
CA THR A 38 -6.35 5.11 2.01
C THR A 38 -7.03 3.76 2.27
N PRO A 39 -6.59 2.94 3.25
CA PRO A 39 -7.12 1.59 3.47
C PRO A 39 -8.42 1.56 4.28
N THR A 40 -9.26 2.60 4.19
CA THR A 40 -10.49 2.68 5.00
C THR A 40 -11.39 1.47 4.74
N GLY A 41 -11.70 0.74 5.81
CA GLY A 41 -12.56 -0.46 5.74
C GLY A 41 -11.84 -1.73 5.25
N LEU A 42 -10.51 -1.70 5.12
CA LEU A 42 -9.69 -2.89 4.84
C LEU A 42 -9.13 -3.49 6.12
N ASP A 43 -8.98 -4.82 6.13
CA ASP A 43 -8.20 -5.52 7.15
C ASP A 43 -6.72 -5.15 6.99
N LEU A 44 -6.19 -4.42 7.97
CA LEU A 44 -4.83 -3.89 7.96
C LEU A 44 -3.76 -5.00 7.93
N LEU A 45 -3.99 -6.14 8.60
CA LEU A 45 -3.06 -7.26 8.57
C LEU A 45 -3.04 -7.89 7.18
N ALA A 46 -4.21 -8.01 6.56
CA ALA A 46 -4.31 -8.48 5.18
C ALA A 46 -3.60 -7.52 4.22
N VAL A 47 -3.80 -6.20 4.37
CA VAL A 47 -3.10 -5.17 3.57
C VAL A 47 -1.58 -5.33 3.69
N LYS A 48 -1.03 -5.43 4.90
CA LYS A 48 0.42 -5.69 5.11
C LYS A 48 0.89 -6.88 4.29
N ASN A 49 0.24 -8.03 4.44
CA ASN A 49 0.63 -9.27 3.78
C ASN A 49 0.61 -9.16 2.25
N TYR A 50 -0.17 -8.24 1.68
CA TYR A 50 -0.09 -7.94 0.24
C TYR A 50 0.99 -6.93 -0.10
N LEU A 51 1.17 -5.88 0.70
CA LEU A 51 2.15 -4.83 0.46
C LEU A 51 3.57 -5.41 0.33
N VAL A 52 3.92 -6.39 1.16
CA VAL A 52 5.22 -7.08 1.10
C VAL A 52 5.48 -7.87 -0.18
N LEU A 53 4.42 -8.21 -0.93
CA LEU A 53 4.53 -8.92 -2.21
C LEU A 53 4.75 -7.96 -3.39
N ILE A 54 4.54 -6.67 -3.18
CA ILE A 54 4.68 -5.63 -4.21
C ILE A 54 6.10 -5.05 -4.07
N PRO A 55 6.82 -4.76 -5.17
CA PRO A 55 8.19 -4.21 -5.13
C PRO A 55 8.26 -2.74 -4.68
N ILE A 56 7.39 -2.30 -3.77
CA ILE A 56 7.38 -0.96 -3.21
C ILE A 56 8.49 -0.78 -2.17
N CYS A 57 9.10 0.39 -2.15
CA CYS A 57 10.03 0.80 -1.10
C CYS A 57 9.52 2.01 -0.31
N ARG A 58 8.44 2.67 -0.78
CA ARG A 58 7.76 3.75 -0.06
C ARG A 58 6.24 3.58 -0.13
N PHE A 59 5.60 3.58 1.03
CA PHE A 59 4.15 3.50 1.17
C PHE A 59 3.65 4.72 1.93
N GLU A 60 2.75 5.47 1.31
CA GLU A 60 2.11 6.67 1.87
C GLU A 60 0.67 6.30 2.24
N ILE A 61 0.26 6.65 3.46
CA ILE A 61 -1.05 6.31 4.00
C ILE A 61 -1.67 7.54 4.66
N ASP A 62 -2.92 7.83 4.30
CA ASP A 62 -3.70 8.89 4.97
C ASP A 62 -4.60 8.29 6.04
N CYS A 63 -4.50 8.84 7.25
CA CYS A 63 -5.25 8.41 8.41
C CYS A 63 -6.61 9.10 8.48
N ILE A 64 -7.69 8.36 8.22
CA ILE A 64 -9.05 8.77 8.57
C ILE A 64 -9.46 7.96 9.81
N SER A 65 -9.01 8.42 10.99
CA SER A 65 -9.46 8.04 12.34
C SER A 65 -9.35 6.56 12.79
N GLN A 66 -8.36 6.26 13.65
CA GLN A 66 -8.45 5.51 14.93
C GLN A 66 -7.03 5.14 15.42
N GLU A 67 -6.56 5.79 16.49
CA GLU A 67 -5.15 5.84 16.91
C GLU A 67 -4.53 4.47 17.29
N LYS A 68 -5.29 3.54 17.89
CA LYS A 68 -4.69 2.29 18.42
C LYS A 68 -4.36 1.24 17.35
N THR A 69 -5.27 1.01 16.41
CA THR A 69 -5.07 0.01 15.34
C THR A 69 -3.99 0.47 14.36
N TYR A 70 -3.75 1.77 14.30
CA TYR A 70 -2.75 2.38 13.44
C TYR A 70 -1.31 2.18 13.94
N ASP A 71 -1.06 2.41 15.23
CA ASP A 71 0.25 2.18 15.84
C ASP A 71 0.70 0.72 15.68
N GLU A 72 -0.24 -0.21 15.81
CA GLU A 72 0.02 -1.63 15.58
C GLU A 72 0.32 -1.92 14.11
N PHE A 73 -0.42 -1.32 13.17
CA PHE A 73 -0.16 -1.48 11.74
C PHE A 73 1.19 -0.90 11.31
N LEU A 74 1.56 0.28 11.79
CA LEU A 74 2.87 0.88 11.57
C LEU A 74 3.99 0.00 12.11
N LYS A 75 3.88 -0.44 13.38
CA LYS A 75 4.86 -1.37 13.97
C LYS A 75 5.03 -2.62 13.13
N CYS A 76 3.92 -3.17 12.61
CA CYS A 76 3.99 -4.35 11.76
C CYS A 76 4.67 -4.07 10.40
N LEU A 77 4.61 -2.86 9.84
CA LEU A 77 5.25 -2.52 8.57
C LEU A 77 6.74 -2.18 8.70
N TYR A 78 7.20 -1.68 9.86
CA TYR A 78 8.62 -1.37 10.10
C TYR A 78 9.54 -2.61 10.09
N GLU A 79 8.98 -3.81 10.21
CA GLU A 79 9.71 -5.07 10.09
C GLU A 79 10.10 -5.41 8.64
N ASP A 80 9.46 -4.75 7.67
CA ASP A 80 9.67 -4.96 6.24
C ASP A 80 10.49 -3.81 5.63
N PRO A 81 11.19 -3.99 4.49
CA PRO A 81 12.02 -2.96 3.85
C PRO A 81 11.20 -1.85 3.16
N ILE A 82 10.03 -1.51 3.70
CA ILE A 82 9.09 -0.52 3.17
C ILE A 82 9.15 0.72 4.07
N TYR A 83 9.60 1.85 3.52
CA TYR A 83 9.52 3.12 4.23
C TYR A 83 8.08 3.62 4.25
N VAL A 84 7.50 3.80 5.43
CA VAL A 84 6.15 4.34 5.60
C VAL A 84 6.22 5.84 5.88
N GLU A 85 5.48 6.63 5.11
CA GLU A 85 5.35 8.06 5.33
C GLU A 85 3.90 8.41 5.67
N LEU A 86 3.75 9.21 6.72
CA LEU A 86 2.50 9.79 7.20
C LEU A 86 2.25 11.11 6.48
N THR A 87 1.11 11.24 5.79
CA THR A 87 0.68 12.47 5.11
C THR A 87 -0.69 12.96 5.56
#